data_AF-A0A7C1PWY4-F1
#
_entry.id   AF-A0A7C1PWY4-F1
#
_cell.length_a   1.000
_cell.length_b   1.000
_cell.length_c   1.000
_cell.angle_alpha   90.00
_cell.angle_beta   90.00
_cell.angle_gamma   90.00
#
_symmetry.space_group_name_H-M   'P 1'
#
loop_
_entity.id
_entity.type
_entity.pdbx_description
1 polymer ?
#
loop_
_entity_poly.entity_id
_entity_poly.type
_entity_poly.pdbx_seq_one_letter_code
_entity_poly.pdbx_strand_id
1 'polypeptide(L)'
;MEKITGKRNEQFIYKGYLYSPIKNIENSSYDGEKYDLTIENSRSYTVYCKGVHNTVMRNQKRKLYYDLIEAFSMWLYKSKSKGHLELAKKTFLYLHTSYPDVGYDIGKAIRDFKVGNKVIMTYLCANCHTAYPSFFAGDMVICRKCGQLAAHPPNANNSCPRNVLADIMKTFDLYVQYSIAEGWGMPLTEAMACGVPSMAVRYSAMEDHLQCPTSIPIEVERFFWEAIIETEQKRALPSNIDFVNKLDRFLKQSESVRDEKSKQTRAYIEELVDTYRQDVKMRRFGWERTAAIWAQVIRDIKIKDQRTTWLCPTSRIRHPNLVPPSNDLNNSEFVNWVIGNIWNRPDMLYGHFANEWLKNLNSGSRTMGDKRLPFNRKMFVEHFVGMVQKANTAEEKRLALLKPKTPDQVNMVIM
;
A
#
# COMPACT_ATOMS: atom_id res chain seq x y z
N MET A 1 -1.20 39.91 -15.79
CA MET A 1 -0.70 39.20 -16.99
C MET A 1 0.16 40.20 -17.73
N GLU A 2 1.48 40.06 -17.69
CA GLU A 2 2.37 40.93 -18.46
C GLU A 2 2.70 40.25 -19.79
N LYS A 3 2.47 40.97 -20.89
CA LYS A 3 2.82 40.54 -22.25
C LYS A 3 4.21 41.05 -22.60
N ILE A 4 5.09 40.16 -23.05
CA ILE A 4 6.35 40.51 -23.70
C ILE A 4 6.18 40.19 -25.19
N THR A 5 6.20 41.20 -26.06
CA THR A 5 5.95 41.03 -27.51
C THR A 5 7.22 41.00 -28.33
N GLY A 6 7.36 39.97 -29.19
CA GLY A 6 8.40 39.88 -30.22
C GLY A 6 8.43 38.54 -30.99
N LYS A 7 7.51 38.37 -31.95
CA LYS A 7 7.40 37.37 -33.06
C LYS A 7 7.86 35.90 -32.87
N ARG A 8 6.87 35.00 -33.09
CA ARG A 8 6.93 33.54 -33.42
C ARG A 8 7.43 32.57 -32.32
N ASN A 9 6.78 32.63 -31.16
CA ASN A 9 6.41 31.51 -30.27
C ASN A 9 6.14 32.12 -28.89
N GLU A 10 4.88 32.41 -28.57
CA GLU A 10 4.55 33.02 -27.28
C GLU A 10 4.38 31.93 -26.23
N GLN A 11 5.36 31.82 -25.31
CA GLN A 11 5.21 31.11 -24.04
C GLN A 11 4.53 32.04 -23.04
N PHE A 12 3.66 31.50 -22.18
CA PHE A 12 3.07 32.29 -21.09
C PHE A 12 3.21 31.57 -19.74
N ILE A 13 3.40 32.36 -18.69
CA ILE A 13 3.48 31.87 -17.31
C ILE A 13 2.11 32.08 -16.66
N TYR A 14 1.48 30.99 -16.24
CA TYR A 14 0.27 31.02 -15.42
C TYR A 14 0.52 30.25 -14.13
N LYS A 15 0.38 30.91 -12.97
CA LYS A 15 0.61 30.32 -11.63
C LYS A 15 2.00 29.67 -11.45
N GLY A 16 3.04 30.24 -12.05
CA GLY A 16 4.42 29.75 -11.89
C GLY A 16 4.79 28.56 -12.79
N TYR A 17 3.94 28.16 -13.74
CA TYR A 17 4.22 27.11 -14.71
C TYR A 17 4.33 27.68 -16.13
N LEU A 18 5.34 27.23 -16.88
CA LEU A 18 5.58 27.61 -18.26
C LEU A 18 4.65 26.80 -19.19
N TYR A 19 3.73 27.47 -19.86
CA TYR A 19 2.91 26.89 -20.92
C TYR A 19 3.53 27.24 -22.28
N SER A 20 3.86 26.22 -23.08
CA SER A 20 4.31 26.38 -24.47
C SER A 20 3.20 25.92 -25.45
N PRO A 21 2.91 26.66 -26.53
CA PRO A 21 1.98 26.22 -27.56
C PRO A 21 2.61 25.14 -28.44
N ILE A 22 1.82 24.13 -28.82
CA ILE A 22 2.19 23.07 -29.77
C ILE A 22 2.44 23.71 -31.14
N LYS A 23 3.64 23.51 -31.71
CA LYS A 23 4.12 24.28 -32.88
C LYS A 23 3.74 23.67 -34.24
N ASN A 24 3.43 22.38 -34.32
CA ASN A 24 2.89 21.74 -35.52
C ASN A 24 2.29 20.37 -35.19
N ILE A 25 1.20 20.02 -35.87
CA ILE A 25 0.69 18.64 -36.00
C ILE A 25 0.87 18.29 -37.47
N GLU A 26 1.80 17.40 -37.79
CA GLU A 26 1.87 16.84 -39.14
C GLU A 26 0.95 15.62 -39.21
N ASN A 27 -0.09 15.72 -40.04
CA ASN A 27 -0.91 14.58 -40.42
C ASN A 27 -0.11 13.74 -41.43
N SER A 28 0.65 12.76 -40.96
CA SER A 28 0.98 11.60 -41.78
C SER A 28 -0.14 10.58 -41.62
N SER A 29 -0.86 10.27 -42.70
CA SER A 29 -1.87 9.21 -42.72
C SER A 29 -1.22 7.86 -42.42
N TYR A 30 -1.29 7.40 -41.18
CA TYR A 30 -1.02 6.00 -40.85
C TYR A 30 -1.60 5.60 -39.49
N ASP A 31 -2.03 4.34 -39.44
CA ASP A 31 -2.94 3.68 -38.52
C ASP A 31 -2.25 3.24 -37.20
N GLY A 32 -2.78 3.69 -36.05
CA GLY A 32 -2.44 3.16 -34.72
C GLY A 32 -1.84 4.15 -33.71
N GLU A 33 -2.42 4.18 -32.51
CA GLU A 33 -2.17 5.13 -31.43
C GLU A 33 -0.78 5.01 -30.78
N LYS A 34 -0.17 6.16 -30.51
CA LYS A 34 1.21 6.32 -30.00
C LYS A 34 1.16 7.04 -28.65
N TYR A 35 1.71 6.45 -27.59
CA TYR A 35 1.93 7.14 -26.31
C TYR A 35 3.39 7.58 -26.22
N ASP A 36 3.64 8.86 -26.54
CA ASP A 36 4.94 9.49 -26.41
C ASP A 36 5.08 10.05 -24.98
N LEU A 37 5.83 9.38 -24.11
CA LEU A 37 6.33 9.97 -22.87
C LEU A 37 7.57 10.81 -23.21
N THR A 38 7.36 11.96 -23.85
CA THR A 38 8.43 12.90 -24.18
C THR A 38 8.62 13.88 -23.03
N ILE A 39 9.69 13.71 -22.25
CA ILE A 39 10.26 14.77 -21.42
C ILE A 39 11.42 15.36 -22.22
N GLU A 40 11.45 16.67 -22.43
CA GLU A 40 12.50 17.35 -23.22
C GLU A 40 13.92 16.90 -22.84
N ASN A 41 14.75 16.66 -23.86
CA ASN A 41 16.19 16.32 -23.85
C ASN A 41 16.64 14.87 -23.55
N SER A 42 15.82 13.83 -23.72
CA SER A 42 16.33 12.45 -23.70
C SER A 42 16.00 11.70 -24.99
N ARG A 43 16.98 11.02 -25.58
CA ARG A 43 16.79 10.04 -26.67
C ARG A 43 15.82 8.96 -26.17
N SER A 44 14.56 9.08 -26.58
CA SER A 44 13.46 8.23 -26.14
C SER A 44 13.47 6.91 -26.91
N TYR A 45 13.20 5.82 -26.20
CA TYR A 45 12.78 4.56 -26.81
C TYR A 45 11.27 4.57 -26.87
N THR A 46 10.69 4.47 -28.06
CA THR A 46 9.27 4.13 -28.22
C THR A 46 9.12 2.65 -27.87
N VAL A 47 8.50 2.34 -26.73
CA VAL A 47 8.14 0.96 -26.42
C VAL A 47 6.74 0.71 -26.96
N TYR A 48 6.67 0.00 -28.09
CA TYR A 48 5.41 -0.49 -28.66
C TYR A 48 4.92 -1.70 -27.83
N CYS A 49 4.01 -1.47 -26.89
CA CYS A 49 3.43 -2.53 -26.08
C CYS A 49 1.96 -2.74 -26.43
N LYS A 50 1.58 -3.98 -26.74
CA LYS A 50 0.22 -4.49 -26.51
C LYS A 50 0.31 -5.37 -25.27
N GLY A 51 -0.07 -4.83 -24.12
CA GLY A 51 -0.03 -5.48 -22.83
C GLY A 51 1.12 -4.95 -21.98
N VAL A 52 0.87 -3.85 -21.27
CA VAL A 52 1.62 -3.48 -20.08
C VAL A 52 0.84 -3.96 -18.87
N HIS A 53 1.29 -5.07 -18.28
CA HIS A 53 0.85 -5.51 -16.97
C HIS A 53 1.71 -4.76 -15.98
N ASN A 54 1.11 -3.88 -15.19
CA ASN A 54 1.91 -3.08 -14.28
C ASN A 54 1.56 -3.29 -12.83
N THR A 55 2.55 -3.10 -11.98
CA THR A 55 2.32 -2.80 -10.58
C THR A 55 3.05 -1.53 -10.15
N VAL A 56 2.39 -0.72 -9.35
CA VAL A 56 2.94 0.43 -8.63
C VAL A 56 2.90 0.08 -7.16
N MET A 57 3.93 -0.59 -6.67
CA MET A 57 4.01 -0.96 -5.26
C MET A 57 5.44 -1.02 -4.79
N ARG A 58 5.67 -0.67 -3.53
CA ARG A 58 6.98 -0.86 -2.89
C ARG A 58 7.37 -2.35 -2.92
N ASN A 59 8.64 -2.67 -3.11
CA ASN A 59 9.11 -4.05 -3.05
C ASN A 59 9.13 -4.55 -1.60
N GLN A 60 8.06 -5.25 -1.21
CA GLN A 60 7.86 -5.79 0.14
C GLN A 60 7.40 -7.24 0.05
N LYS A 61 7.73 -8.06 1.06
CA LYS A 61 7.40 -9.49 1.09
C LYS A 61 5.93 -9.79 0.72
N ARG A 62 4.97 -9.01 1.21
CA ARG A 62 3.55 -9.27 0.93
C ARG A 62 3.11 -9.05 -0.53
N LYS A 63 3.96 -8.45 -1.37
CA LYS A 63 3.67 -8.02 -2.75
C LYS A 63 4.08 -9.02 -3.83
N LEU A 64 4.56 -10.21 -3.44
CA LEU A 64 4.73 -11.39 -4.32
C LEU A 64 5.35 -11.10 -5.70
N TYR A 65 6.41 -10.29 -5.76
CA TYR A 65 7.05 -9.94 -7.04
C TYR A 65 7.60 -11.17 -7.76
N TYR A 66 8.14 -12.14 -7.02
CA TYR A 66 8.64 -13.39 -7.60
C TYR A 66 7.53 -14.18 -8.30
N ASP A 67 6.41 -14.39 -7.59
CA ASP A 67 5.24 -15.11 -8.08
C ASP A 67 4.58 -14.38 -9.26
N LEU A 68 4.53 -13.04 -9.25
CA LEU A 68 4.00 -12.26 -10.37
C LEU A 68 4.86 -12.44 -11.64
N ILE A 69 6.20 -12.42 -11.50
CA ILE A 69 7.12 -12.61 -12.62
C ILE A 69 7.03 -14.06 -13.13
N GLU A 70 6.90 -15.04 -12.23
CA GLU A 70 6.65 -16.44 -12.58
C GLU A 70 5.36 -16.60 -13.40
N ALA A 71 4.25 -16.09 -12.86
CA ALA A 71 2.94 -16.18 -13.49
C ALA A 71 2.92 -15.49 -14.87
N PHE A 72 3.61 -14.36 -15.01
CA PHE A 72 3.79 -13.70 -16.30
C PHE A 72 4.62 -14.56 -17.29
N SER A 73 5.67 -15.23 -16.83
CA SER A 73 6.44 -16.18 -17.65
C SER A 73 5.60 -17.38 -18.10
N MET A 74 4.77 -17.92 -17.20
CA MET A 74 3.80 -18.98 -17.52
C MET A 74 2.83 -18.53 -18.62
N TRP A 75 2.32 -17.29 -18.54
CA TRP A 75 1.48 -16.72 -19.59
C TRP A 75 2.23 -16.59 -20.92
N LEU A 76 3.48 -16.10 -20.92
CA LEU A 76 4.29 -15.99 -22.13
C LEU A 76 4.47 -17.35 -22.81
N TYR A 77 4.78 -18.40 -22.04
CA TYR A 77 4.92 -19.75 -22.55
C TYR A 77 3.61 -20.26 -23.17
N LYS A 78 2.50 -20.13 -22.43
CA LYS A 78 1.16 -20.55 -22.86
C LYS A 78 0.67 -19.79 -24.10
N SER A 79 0.93 -18.49 -24.18
CA SER A 79 0.56 -17.66 -25.34
C SER A 79 1.30 -18.13 -26.59
N LYS A 80 2.61 -18.40 -26.48
CA LYS A 80 3.43 -18.92 -27.57
C LYS A 80 3.02 -20.33 -28.00
N SER A 81 2.74 -21.23 -27.06
CA SER A 81 2.33 -22.61 -27.38
C SER A 81 0.96 -22.68 -28.07
N LYS A 82 0.09 -21.69 -27.85
CA LYS A 82 -1.17 -21.50 -28.57
C LYS A 82 -1.05 -20.75 -29.91
N GLY A 83 0.17 -20.46 -30.38
CA GLY A 83 0.41 -19.78 -31.66
C GLY A 83 0.30 -18.25 -31.62
N HIS A 84 0.05 -17.62 -30.46
CA HIS A 84 -0.05 -16.16 -30.34
C HIS A 84 1.32 -15.50 -30.14
N LEU A 85 2.24 -15.72 -31.10
CA LEU A 85 3.62 -15.24 -31.03
C LEU A 85 3.70 -13.71 -31.05
N GLU A 86 2.93 -13.04 -31.91
CA GLU A 86 2.93 -11.58 -32.02
C GLU A 86 2.38 -10.90 -30.77
N LEU A 87 1.35 -11.47 -30.14
CA LEU A 87 0.84 -10.98 -28.86
C LEU A 87 1.94 -11.07 -27.78
N ALA A 88 2.55 -12.25 -27.62
CA ALA A 88 3.64 -12.45 -26.66
C ALA A 88 4.86 -11.55 -26.94
N LYS A 89 5.16 -11.23 -28.20
CA LYS A 89 6.23 -10.28 -28.58
C LYS A 89 5.92 -8.85 -28.16
N LYS A 90 4.66 -8.43 -28.21
CA LYS A 90 4.25 -7.05 -27.88
C LYS A 90 3.85 -6.86 -26.41
N THR A 91 3.77 -7.93 -25.62
CA THR A 91 3.43 -7.84 -24.19
C THR A 91 4.68 -7.77 -23.30
N PHE A 92 4.63 -6.92 -22.29
CA PHE A 92 5.67 -6.69 -21.29
C PHE A 92 5.05 -6.60 -19.87
N LEU A 93 5.83 -7.00 -18.88
CA LEU A 93 5.55 -6.74 -17.47
C LEU A 93 6.32 -5.48 -17.07
N TYR A 94 5.60 -4.43 -16.68
CA TYR A 94 6.18 -3.18 -16.21
C TYR A 94 6.14 -3.19 -14.69
N LEU A 95 7.25 -2.86 -14.03
CA LEU A 95 7.32 -2.73 -12.58
C LEU A 95 7.74 -1.30 -12.21
N HIS A 96 6.83 -0.54 -11.62
CA HIS A 96 7.16 0.72 -10.95
C HIS A 96 7.33 0.45 -9.46
N THR A 97 8.57 0.20 -9.04
CA THR A 97 8.89 -0.23 -7.69
C THR A 97 10.29 0.22 -7.27
N SER A 98 10.51 0.23 -5.96
CA SER A 98 11.83 0.31 -5.35
C SER A 98 12.63 -0.97 -5.57
N TYR A 99 13.91 -0.81 -5.86
CA TYR A 99 14.90 -1.89 -5.87
C TYR A 99 16.30 -1.30 -5.67
N PRO A 100 17.10 -1.81 -4.71
CA PRO A 100 16.76 -2.83 -3.71
C PRO A 100 15.73 -2.32 -2.67
N ASP A 101 15.10 -3.26 -1.96
CA ASP A 101 14.21 -2.97 -0.81
C ASP A 101 14.05 -4.25 0.05
N VAL A 102 13.22 -4.20 1.09
CA VAL A 102 12.95 -5.28 2.06
C VAL A 102 12.20 -6.50 1.51
N GLY A 103 11.98 -6.56 0.20
CA GLY A 103 11.18 -7.59 -0.47
C GLY A 103 12.04 -8.60 -1.22
N TYR A 104 11.75 -8.71 -2.51
CA TYR A 104 12.29 -9.76 -3.39
C TYR A 104 13.52 -9.31 -4.16
N ASP A 105 14.40 -10.25 -4.48
CA ASP A 105 15.42 -10.08 -5.52
C ASP A 105 14.75 -10.19 -6.91
N ILE A 106 14.28 -9.06 -7.42
CA ILE A 106 13.63 -8.94 -8.74
C ILE A 106 14.59 -9.37 -9.85
N GLY A 107 15.88 -9.04 -9.73
CA GLY A 107 16.88 -9.42 -10.72
C GLY A 107 17.05 -10.93 -10.83
N LYS A 108 17.04 -11.63 -9.70
CA LYS A 108 17.03 -13.10 -9.65
C LYS A 108 15.77 -13.66 -10.29
N ALA A 109 14.58 -13.18 -9.92
CA ALA A 109 13.32 -13.66 -10.51
C ALA A 109 13.33 -13.54 -12.05
N ILE A 110 13.78 -12.41 -12.58
CA ILE A 110 13.90 -12.17 -14.02
C ILE A 110 14.82 -13.19 -14.70
N ARG A 111 15.95 -13.54 -14.07
CA ARG A 111 16.90 -14.53 -14.58
C ARG A 111 16.34 -15.95 -14.52
N ASP A 112 15.81 -16.34 -13.37
CA ASP A 112 15.26 -17.67 -13.12
C ASP A 112 14.15 -18.00 -14.14
N PHE A 113 13.27 -17.04 -14.43
CA PHE A 113 12.16 -17.22 -15.37
C PHE A 113 12.47 -16.81 -16.81
N LYS A 114 13.71 -16.38 -17.10
CA LYS A 114 14.21 -16.03 -18.45
C LYS A 114 13.35 -14.97 -19.16
N VAL A 115 12.97 -13.92 -18.44
CA VAL A 115 12.09 -12.83 -18.93
C VAL A 115 12.78 -11.46 -18.99
N GLY A 116 14.12 -11.42 -19.06
CA GLY A 116 14.89 -10.17 -19.08
C GLY A 116 14.51 -9.18 -20.19
N ASN A 117 14.17 -9.69 -21.37
CA ASN A 117 13.69 -8.89 -22.50
C ASN A 117 12.16 -8.63 -22.46
N LYS A 118 11.52 -8.91 -21.33
CA LYS A 118 10.07 -8.82 -21.13
C LYS A 118 9.66 -8.08 -19.86
N VAL A 119 10.63 -7.71 -19.01
CA VAL A 119 10.40 -6.94 -17.79
C VAL A 119 11.00 -5.54 -17.92
N ILE A 120 10.14 -4.54 -17.85
CA ILE A 120 10.47 -3.12 -17.88
C ILE A 120 10.33 -2.56 -16.47
N MET A 121 11.21 -1.64 -16.08
CA MET A 121 11.13 -0.90 -14.83
C MET A 121 11.19 0.60 -15.09
N THR A 122 10.63 1.39 -14.17
CA THR A 122 10.87 2.83 -14.15
C THR A 122 12.25 3.09 -13.56
N TYR A 123 13.08 3.88 -14.24
CA TYR A 123 14.28 4.48 -13.70
C TYR A 123 14.07 5.98 -13.54
N LEU A 124 14.42 6.51 -12.38
CA LEU A 124 14.38 7.93 -12.04
C LEU A 124 15.82 8.40 -11.75
N CYS A 125 16.27 9.42 -12.46
CA CYS A 125 17.60 9.99 -12.24
C CYS A 125 17.61 10.93 -11.04
N ALA A 126 18.45 10.64 -10.04
CA ALA A 126 18.65 11.52 -8.88
C ALA A 126 19.31 12.87 -9.24
N ASN A 127 20.01 12.95 -10.38
CA ASN A 127 20.70 14.16 -10.82
C ASN A 127 19.82 15.10 -11.67
N CYS A 128 19.12 14.57 -12.68
CA CYS A 128 18.31 15.38 -13.61
C CYS A 128 16.80 15.17 -13.49
N HIS A 129 16.37 14.38 -12.49
CA HIS A 129 14.96 14.08 -12.18
C HIS A 129 14.12 13.51 -13.32
N THR A 130 14.76 13.03 -14.39
CA THR A 130 14.05 12.41 -15.51
C THR A 130 13.70 10.98 -15.17
N ALA A 131 12.41 10.65 -15.31
CA ALA A 131 11.89 9.29 -15.23
C ALA A 131 11.78 8.70 -16.65
N TYR A 132 12.15 7.44 -16.82
CA TYR A 132 11.98 6.73 -18.08
C TYR A 132 11.85 5.22 -17.88
N PRO A 133 11.14 4.52 -18.78
CA PRO A 133 11.10 3.06 -18.80
C PRO A 133 12.41 2.49 -19.35
N SER A 134 12.88 1.38 -18.78
CA SER A 134 13.97 0.58 -19.32
C SER A 134 13.80 -0.87 -18.91
N PHE A 135 14.36 -1.82 -19.68
CA PHE A 135 14.61 -3.16 -19.15
C PHE A 135 15.41 -3.10 -17.85
N PHE A 136 15.16 -4.05 -16.97
CA PHE A 136 15.90 -4.15 -15.70
C PHE A 136 17.40 -4.26 -15.98
N ALA A 137 18.15 -3.33 -15.39
CA ALA A 137 19.58 -3.18 -15.58
C ALA A 137 20.32 -2.98 -14.25
N GLY A 138 19.72 -3.44 -13.15
CA GLY A 138 20.26 -3.31 -11.80
C GLY A 138 19.62 -2.19 -10.99
N ASP A 139 20.20 -1.95 -9.82
CA ASP A 139 19.78 -0.94 -8.84
C ASP A 139 20.20 0.48 -9.21
N MET A 140 21.33 0.66 -9.90
CA MET A 140 21.78 1.96 -10.39
C MET A 140 22.44 1.86 -11.77
N VAL A 141 22.08 2.79 -12.66
CA VAL A 141 22.54 2.82 -14.05
C VAL A 141 22.90 4.23 -14.51
N ILE A 142 23.65 4.29 -15.61
CA ILE A 142 23.96 5.54 -16.31
C ILE A 142 22.65 6.11 -16.87
N CYS A 143 22.36 7.35 -16.49
CA CYS A 143 21.19 8.08 -16.95
C CYS A 143 21.30 8.34 -18.45
N ARG A 144 20.28 7.93 -19.21
CA ARG A 144 20.23 8.12 -20.68
C ARG A 144 20.07 9.58 -21.10
N LYS A 145 19.65 10.44 -20.18
CA LYS A 145 19.50 11.88 -20.41
C LYS A 145 20.79 12.64 -20.14
N CYS A 146 21.34 12.53 -18.93
CA CYS A 146 22.45 13.36 -18.48
C CYS A 146 23.80 12.63 -18.42
N GLY A 147 23.86 11.34 -18.75
CA GLY A 147 25.10 10.55 -18.75
C GLY A 147 25.68 10.24 -17.37
N GLN A 148 25.03 10.64 -16.28
CA GLN A 148 25.51 10.41 -14.91
C GLN A 148 25.06 9.05 -14.38
N LEU A 149 25.91 8.35 -13.63
CA LEU A 149 25.56 7.13 -12.89
C LEU A 149 24.66 7.50 -11.69
N ALA A 150 23.39 7.76 -11.98
CA ALA A 150 22.45 8.35 -11.03
C ALA A 150 21.00 7.92 -11.25
N ALA A 151 20.72 7.08 -12.26
CA ALA A 151 19.38 6.58 -12.51
C ALA A 151 19.14 5.28 -11.76
N HIS A 152 18.07 5.22 -10.98
CA HIS A 152 17.73 4.05 -10.17
C HIS A 152 16.21 3.88 -10.12
N PRO A 153 15.68 2.70 -9.76
CA PRO A 153 14.26 2.53 -9.55
C PRO A 153 13.73 3.46 -8.44
N PRO A 154 12.52 4.06 -8.60
CA PRO A 154 12.01 5.06 -7.66
C PRO A 154 11.76 4.46 -6.27
N ASN A 155 11.85 5.29 -5.24
CA ASN A 155 11.62 4.89 -3.86
C ASN A 155 10.91 5.99 -3.05
N ALA A 156 10.67 5.76 -1.76
CA ALA A 156 9.93 6.70 -0.90
C ALA A 156 10.61 8.08 -0.78
N ASN A 157 11.93 8.14 -0.90
CA ASN A 157 12.71 9.38 -0.78
C ASN A 157 12.94 10.05 -2.14
N ASN A 158 12.98 9.27 -3.22
CA ASN A 158 13.13 9.77 -4.58
C ASN A 158 12.03 9.16 -5.47
N SER A 159 10.88 9.85 -5.52
CA SER A 159 9.67 9.40 -6.19
C SER A 159 9.35 10.25 -7.42
N CYS A 160 8.58 9.68 -8.35
CA CYS A 160 8.11 10.44 -9.49
C CYS A 160 7.06 11.48 -9.04
N PRO A 161 7.07 12.71 -9.61
CA PRO A 161 5.97 13.64 -9.45
C PRO A 161 4.63 13.00 -9.85
N ARG A 162 3.53 13.42 -9.21
CA ARG A 162 2.20 12.80 -9.41
C ARG A 162 1.75 12.79 -10.87
N ASN A 163 2.00 13.87 -11.62
CA ASN A 163 1.67 13.95 -13.04
C ASN A 163 2.49 12.92 -13.86
N VAL A 164 3.78 12.77 -13.57
CA VAL A 164 4.63 11.76 -14.22
C VAL A 164 4.18 10.35 -13.88
N LEU A 165 3.80 10.09 -12.62
CA LEU A 165 3.24 8.79 -12.22
C LEU A 165 1.91 8.50 -12.94
N ALA A 166 1.03 9.51 -13.07
CA ALA A 166 -0.21 9.37 -13.83
C ALA A 166 0.07 9.13 -15.32
N ASP A 167 1.06 9.80 -15.90
CA ASP A 167 1.49 9.58 -17.28
C ASP A 167 2.02 8.15 -17.48
N ILE A 168 2.83 7.64 -16.54
CA ILE A 168 3.25 6.24 -16.51
C ILE A 168 2.03 5.32 -16.43
N MET A 169 1.10 5.57 -15.50
CA MET A 169 -0.10 4.73 -15.32
C MET A 169 -0.97 4.67 -16.56
N LYS A 170 -1.19 5.79 -17.25
CA LYS A 170 -1.97 5.85 -18.49
C LYS A 170 -1.39 5.01 -19.64
N THR A 171 -0.12 4.62 -19.57
CA THR A 171 0.48 3.71 -20.58
C THR A 171 0.06 2.25 -20.40
N PHE A 172 -0.68 1.93 -19.33
CA PHE A 172 -1.01 0.56 -18.99
C PHE A 172 -2.32 0.10 -19.63
N ASP A 173 -2.31 -1.11 -20.19
CA ASP A 173 -3.55 -1.80 -20.56
C ASP A 173 -4.26 -2.37 -19.33
N LEU A 174 -3.49 -2.85 -18.33
CA LEU A 174 -4.00 -3.50 -17.14
C LEU A 174 -3.07 -3.28 -15.94
N TYR A 175 -3.64 -2.84 -14.83
CA TYR A 175 -2.95 -2.80 -13.55
C TYR A 175 -3.13 -4.12 -12.79
N VAL A 176 -2.08 -4.64 -12.15
CA VAL A 176 -2.08 -5.91 -11.41
C VAL A 176 -1.60 -5.70 -9.98
N GLN A 177 -2.47 -5.97 -9.00
CA GLN A 177 -2.12 -6.02 -7.57
C GLN A 177 -1.97 -7.48 -7.12
N TYR A 178 -0.74 -8.01 -7.21
CA TYR A 178 -0.40 -9.37 -6.81
C TYR A 178 0.07 -9.40 -5.35
N SER A 179 -0.85 -9.42 -4.38
CA SER A 179 -0.48 -9.27 -2.97
C SER A 179 -1.25 -10.22 -2.06
N ILE A 180 -0.62 -10.68 -0.98
CA ILE A 180 -1.27 -11.59 -0.03
C ILE A 180 -2.31 -10.91 0.88
N ALA A 181 -2.22 -9.58 1.00
CA ALA A 181 -3.15 -8.70 1.70
C ALA A 181 -2.77 -7.23 1.48
N GLU A 182 -3.77 -6.33 1.48
CA GLU A 182 -3.59 -4.88 1.54
C GLU A 182 -4.45 -4.26 2.64
N GLY A 183 -3.98 -3.13 3.18
CA GLY A 183 -4.81 -2.29 4.05
C GLY A 183 -5.80 -1.42 3.28
N TRP A 184 -5.43 -0.99 2.06
CA TRP A 184 -6.33 -0.31 1.13
C TRP A 184 -6.01 -0.65 -0.32
N GLY A 185 -4.74 -0.52 -0.71
CA GLY A 185 -4.33 -0.72 -2.11
C GLY A 185 -4.53 0.53 -2.98
N MET A 186 -4.19 1.71 -2.46
CA MET A 186 -4.29 3.01 -3.15
C MET A 186 -3.86 3.00 -4.64
N PRO A 187 -2.79 2.31 -5.05
CA PRO A 187 -2.41 2.19 -6.46
C PRO A 187 -3.50 1.62 -7.39
N LEU A 188 -4.38 0.76 -6.89
CA LEU A 188 -5.56 0.28 -7.65
C LEU A 188 -6.48 1.45 -7.99
N THR A 189 -6.78 2.30 -7.01
CA THR A 189 -7.61 3.50 -7.21
C THR A 189 -6.93 4.49 -8.15
N GLU A 190 -5.62 4.70 -8.02
CA GLU A 190 -4.85 5.60 -8.89
C GLU A 190 -4.84 5.10 -10.34
N ALA A 191 -4.67 3.79 -10.56
CA ALA A 191 -4.75 3.18 -11.88
C ALA A 191 -6.15 3.33 -12.49
N MET A 192 -7.21 3.02 -11.72
CA MET A 192 -8.59 3.20 -12.18
C MET A 192 -8.92 4.68 -12.46
N ALA A 193 -8.38 5.60 -11.66
CA ALA A 193 -8.49 7.04 -11.92
C ALA A 193 -7.77 7.44 -13.21
N CYS A 194 -6.74 6.71 -13.63
CA CYS A 194 -6.10 6.87 -14.95
C CYS A 194 -6.86 6.17 -16.10
N GLY A 195 -8.03 5.57 -15.82
CA GLY A 195 -8.80 4.79 -16.79
C GLY A 195 -8.27 3.37 -16.97
N VAL A 196 -7.33 2.90 -16.14
CA VAL A 196 -6.72 1.57 -16.31
C VAL A 196 -7.52 0.52 -15.54
N PRO A 197 -8.11 -0.49 -16.21
CA PRO A 197 -8.73 -1.61 -15.53
C PRO A 197 -7.74 -2.32 -14.60
N SER A 198 -8.25 -2.89 -13.51
CA SER A 198 -7.40 -3.48 -12.47
C SER A 198 -7.66 -4.97 -12.30
N MET A 199 -6.61 -5.72 -12.02
CA MET A 199 -6.65 -7.13 -11.66
C MET A 199 -6.03 -7.31 -10.28
N ALA A 200 -6.74 -7.88 -9.32
CA ALA A 200 -6.28 -7.96 -7.93
C ALA A 200 -6.74 -9.24 -7.26
N VAL A 201 -5.99 -9.69 -6.25
CA VAL A 201 -6.37 -10.86 -5.45
C VAL A 201 -7.68 -10.58 -4.71
N ARG A 202 -8.64 -11.51 -4.81
CA ARG A 202 -9.95 -11.44 -4.14
C ARG A 202 -9.79 -11.75 -2.65
N TYR A 203 -9.10 -10.85 -1.95
CA TYR A 203 -8.86 -10.93 -0.51
C TYR A 203 -8.51 -9.56 0.07
N SER A 204 -8.87 -9.33 1.34
CA SER A 204 -8.57 -8.10 2.09
C SER A 204 -9.13 -6.83 1.42
N ALA A 205 -8.55 -5.66 1.67
CA ALA A 205 -9.05 -4.39 1.13
C ALA A 205 -9.03 -4.29 -0.41
N MET A 206 -8.38 -5.23 -1.11
CA MET A 206 -8.43 -5.29 -2.57
C MET A 206 -9.83 -5.60 -3.09
N GLU A 207 -10.67 -6.32 -2.32
CA GLU A 207 -12.03 -6.67 -2.73
C GLU A 207 -12.93 -5.47 -3.00
N ASP A 208 -12.72 -4.35 -2.30
CA ASP A 208 -13.47 -3.12 -2.51
C ASP A 208 -13.25 -2.55 -3.92
N HIS A 209 -12.04 -2.71 -4.48
CA HIS A 209 -11.72 -2.27 -5.85
C HIS A 209 -12.26 -3.22 -6.91
N LEU A 210 -12.59 -4.47 -6.54
CA LEU A 210 -13.19 -5.46 -7.42
C LEU A 210 -14.70 -5.22 -7.66
N GLN A 211 -15.30 -4.24 -6.97
CA GLN A 211 -16.66 -3.77 -7.24
C GLN A 211 -16.76 -2.97 -8.55
N CYS A 212 -15.64 -2.49 -9.09
CA CYS A 212 -15.62 -1.89 -10.42
C CYS A 212 -15.94 -2.97 -11.48
N PRO A 213 -16.92 -2.76 -12.38
CA PRO A 213 -17.33 -3.78 -13.36
C PRO A 213 -16.23 -4.25 -14.32
N THR A 214 -15.19 -3.44 -14.49
CA THR A 214 -14.05 -3.73 -15.37
C THR A 214 -12.90 -4.43 -14.64
N SER A 215 -12.94 -4.47 -13.30
CA SER A 215 -11.94 -5.13 -12.48
C SER A 215 -12.01 -6.65 -12.64
N ILE A 216 -10.85 -7.30 -12.55
CA ILE A 216 -10.69 -8.73 -12.75
C ILE A 216 -10.19 -9.37 -11.45
N PRO A 217 -11.01 -10.15 -10.74
CA PRO A 217 -10.57 -10.82 -9.51
C PRO A 217 -9.55 -11.92 -9.85
N ILE A 218 -8.49 -12.05 -9.06
CA ILE A 218 -7.60 -13.23 -9.04
C ILE A 218 -8.04 -14.07 -7.84
N GLU A 219 -8.38 -15.34 -8.08
CA GLU A 219 -8.82 -16.23 -7.01
C GLU A 219 -7.67 -16.64 -6.09
N VAL A 220 -8.01 -16.87 -4.83
CA VAL A 220 -7.07 -17.38 -3.83
C VAL A 220 -6.85 -18.87 -4.09
N GLU A 221 -5.60 -19.27 -4.32
CA GLU A 221 -5.24 -20.68 -4.48
C GLU A 221 -5.27 -21.42 -3.15
N ARG A 222 -4.67 -20.79 -2.13
CA ARG A 222 -4.67 -21.33 -0.77
C ARG A 222 -4.49 -20.23 0.25
N PHE A 223 -4.96 -20.53 1.46
CA PHE A 223 -4.57 -19.77 2.63
C PHE A 223 -3.36 -20.41 3.30
N PHE A 224 -2.49 -19.60 3.89
CA PHE A 224 -1.37 -20.05 4.71
C PHE A 224 -1.22 -19.17 5.95
N TRP A 225 -0.55 -19.69 6.97
CA TRP A 225 -0.23 -18.94 8.18
C TRP A 225 1.22 -18.45 8.07
N GLU A 226 1.44 -17.16 8.29
CA GLU A 226 2.79 -16.63 8.49
C GLU A 226 3.39 -17.21 9.79
N ALA A 227 4.71 -17.38 9.82
CA ALA A 227 5.38 -17.93 10.99
C ALA A 227 5.27 -16.99 12.21
N ILE A 228 5.50 -17.54 13.41
CA ILE A 228 5.50 -16.79 14.68
C ILE A 228 6.49 -15.61 14.71
N ILE A 229 7.57 -15.71 13.95
CA ILE A 229 8.58 -14.65 13.83
C ILE A 229 8.12 -13.47 12.95
N GLU A 230 6.95 -13.58 12.30
CA GLU A 230 6.40 -12.55 11.42
C GLU A 230 5.14 -11.93 12.01
N THR A 231 3.97 -12.46 11.68
CA THR A 231 2.70 -11.88 12.12
C THR A 231 1.69 -12.90 12.63
N GLU A 232 1.92 -14.21 12.43
CA GLU A 232 0.94 -15.27 12.71
C GLU A 232 -0.41 -15.06 12.03
N GLN A 233 -0.49 -14.20 11.02
CA GLN A 233 -1.73 -13.93 10.32
C GLN A 233 -1.98 -14.97 9.23
N LYS A 234 -3.26 -15.33 9.07
CA LYS A 234 -3.72 -16.09 7.91
C LYS A 234 -3.69 -15.17 6.67
N ARG A 235 -2.96 -15.59 5.65
CA ARG A 235 -2.72 -14.87 4.39
C ARG A 235 -3.29 -15.63 3.20
N ALA A 236 -3.65 -14.92 2.15
CA ALA A 236 -4.17 -15.50 0.92
C ALA A 236 -3.09 -15.51 -0.16
N LEU A 237 -2.68 -16.69 -0.62
CA LEU A 237 -1.79 -16.82 -1.76
C LEU A 237 -2.63 -16.87 -3.06
N PRO A 238 -2.38 -15.99 -4.05
CA PRO A 238 -3.13 -15.98 -5.30
C PRO A 238 -2.82 -17.18 -6.18
N SER A 239 -3.75 -17.53 -7.08
CA SER A 239 -3.51 -18.57 -8.08
C SER A 239 -2.83 -18.05 -9.33
N ASN A 240 -1.60 -18.52 -9.59
CA ASN A 240 -0.87 -18.23 -10.83
C ASN A 240 -1.65 -18.74 -12.06
N ILE A 241 -2.32 -19.88 -11.96
CA ILE A 241 -3.10 -20.46 -13.06
C ILE A 241 -4.32 -19.61 -13.40
N ASP A 242 -5.05 -19.15 -12.38
CA ASP A 242 -6.20 -18.28 -12.57
C ASP A 242 -5.78 -16.92 -13.18
N PHE A 243 -4.71 -16.32 -12.64
CA PHE A 243 -4.10 -15.12 -13.21
C PHE A 243 -3.77 -15.31 -14.70
N VAL A 244 -3.01 -16.34 -15.05
CA VAL A 244 -2.62 -16.64 -16.44
C VAL A 244 -3.84 -16.82 -17.35
N ASN A 245 -4.88 -17.49 -16.87
CA ASN A 245 -6.12 -17.70 -17.64
C ASN A 245 -6.87 -16.39 -17.90
N LYS A 246 -7.04 -15.57 -16.88
CA LYS A 246 -7.75 -14.29 -16.98
C LYS A 246 -6.94 -13.26 -17.77
N LEU A 247 -5.62 -13.28 -17.65
CA LEU A 247 -4.71 -12.47 -18.45
C LEU A 247 -4.82 -12.80 -19.95
N ASP A 248 -4.78 -14.09 -20.30
CA ASP A 248 -4.94 -14.56 -21.68
C ASP A 248 -6.28 -14.12 -22.28
N ARG A 249 -7.37 -14.16 -21.50
CA ARG A 249 -8.70 -13.68 -21.94
C ARG A 249 -8.70 -12.17 -22.18
N PHE A 250 -8.12 -11.38 -21.26
CA PHE A 250 -8.09 -9.92 -21.37
C PHE A 250 -7.28 -9.46 -22.59
N LEU A 251 -6.07 -9.99 -22.79
CA LEU A 251 -5.17 -9.55 -23.85
C LEU A 251 -5.63 -9.93 -25.26
N LYS A 252 -6.49 -10.95 -25.38
CA LYS A 252 -7.11 -11.35 -26.65
C LYS A 252 -8.27 -10.47 -27.08
N GLN A 253 -8.74 -9.58 -26.20
CA GLN A 253 -9.77 -8.61 -26.57
C GLN A 253 -9.23 -7.68 -27.67
N SER A 254 -10.13 -7.14 -28.49
CA SER A 254 -9.75 -6.08 -29.43
C SER A 254 -9.37 -4.80 -28.67
N GLU A 255 -8.67 -3.91 -29.35
CA GLU A 255 -8.30 -2.59 -28.82
C GLU A 255 -9.53 -1.81 -28.38
N SER A 256 -10.52 -1.69 -29.27
CA SER A 256 -11.80 -1.04 -28.99
C SER A 256 -12.51 -1.58 -27.74
N VAL A 257 -12.45 -2.89 -27.48
CA VAL A 257 -13.04 -3.47 -26.25
C VAL A 257 -12.25 -3.07 -25.01
N ARG A 258 -10.91 -2.99 -25.09
CA ARG A 258 -10.08 -2.50 -23.98
C ARG A 258 -10.25 -1.00 -23.75
N ASP A 259 -10.40 -0.21 -24.81
CA ASP A 259 -10.65 1.23 -24.70
C ASP A 259 -12.01 1.52 -24.06
N GLU A 260 -13.02 0.73 -24.41
CA GLU A 260 -14.34 0.83 -23.79
C GLU A 260 -14.27 0.47 -22.29
N LYS A 261 -13.53 -0.59 -21.93
CA LYS A 261 -13.25 -0.88 -20.52
C LYS A 261 -12.50 0.25 -19.84
N SER A 262 -11.58 0.94 -20.51
CA SER A 262 -10.86 2.07 -19.93
C SER A 262 -11.81 3.22 -19.59
N LYS A 263 -12.69 3.59 -20.53
CA LYS A 263 -13.75 4.60 -20.31
C LYS A 263 -14.68 4.23 -19.17
N GLN A 264 -15.14 2.98 -19.12
CA GLN A 264 -16.00 2.46 -18.05
C GLN A 264 -15.31 2.50 -16.68
N THR A 265 -14.02 2.14 -16.64
CA THR A 265 -13.21 2.20 -15.40
C THR A 265 -13.13 3.63 -14.87
N ARG A 266 -12.82 4.59 -15.75
CA ARG A 266 -12.75 6.01 -15.39
C ARG A 266 -14.11 6.52 -14.90
N ALA A 267 -15.18 6.19 -15.62
CA ALA A 267 -16.53 6.59 -15.25
C ALA A 267 -16.95 6.05 -13.87
N TYR A 268 -16.59 4.81 -13.54
CA TYR A 268 -16.88 4.21 -12.23
C TYR A 268 -16.23 4.97 -11.06
N ILE A 269 -14.98 5.44 -11.24
CA ILE A 269 -14.28 6.23 -10.21
C ILE A 269 -14.86 7.65 -10.09
N GLU A 270 -15.26 8.24 -11.21
CA GLU A 270 -15.84 9.58 -11.26
C GLU A 270 -17.31 9.65 -10.87
N GLU A 271 -17.99 8.50 -10.80
CA GLU A 271 -19.39 8.41 -10.44
C GLU A 271 -19.68 9.11 -9.10
N LEU A 272 -20.70 9.96 -9.11
CA LEU A 272 -21.19 10.62 -7.91
C LEU A 272 -22.14 9.67 -7.17
N VAL A 273 -21.71 9.24 -5.99
CA VAL A 273 -22.46 8.33 -5.12
C VAL A 273 -22.91 9.05 -3.85
N ASP A 274 -23.84 8.43 -3.14
CA ASP A 274 -24.36 8.97 -1.89
C ASP A 274 -23.25 9.19 -0.87
N THR A 275 -23.33 10.30 -0.15
CA THR A 275 -22.44 10.65 0.95
C THR A 275 -23.20 10.42 2.25
N TYR A 276 -22.56 9.77 3.23
CA TYR A 276 -23.21 9.33 4.46
C TYR A 276 -24.02 10.48 5.12
N ARG A 277 -25.35 10.27 5.18
CA ARG A 277 -26.34 11.19 5.77
C ARG A 277 -26.27 12.63 5.23
N GLN A 278 -25.97 12.79 3.94
CA GLN A 278 -25.86 14.07 3.27
C GLN A 278 -26.54 14.02 1.90
N ASP A 279 -27.20 15.11 1.51
CA ASP A 279 -27.90 15.20 0.22
C ASP A 279 -26.94 15.40 -0.98
N VAL A 280 -25.68 15.75 -0.70
CA VAL A 280 -24.66 15.99 -1.73
C VAL A 280 -24.00 14.66 -2.12
N LYS A 281 -24.16 14.27 -3.38
CA LYS A 281 -23.41 13.17 -3.98
C LYS A 281 -21.98 13.61 -4.29
N MET A 282 -21.02 12.73 -4.04
CA MET A 282 -19.59 12.99 -4.25
C MET A 282 -18.94 11.81 -4.97
N ARG A 283 -17.77 12.05 -5.57
CA ARG A 283 -17.02 11.00 -6.27
C ARG A 283 -16.83 9.78 -5.38
N ARG A 284 -17.08 8.59 -5.94
CA ARG A 284 -17.00 7.29 -5.26
C ARG A 284 -15.75 7.14 -4.42
N PHE A 285 -14.60 7.40 -5.03
CA PHE A 285 -13.30 7.44 -4.37
C PHE A 285 -12.74 8.86 -4.44
N GLY A 286 -12.97 9.63 -3.38
CA GLY A 286 -12.50 11.01 -3.25
C GLY A 286 -12.21 11.37 -1.81
N TRP A 287 -11.14 12.16 -1.59
CA TRP A 287 -10.77 12.63 -0.26
C TRP A 287 -11.84 13.55 0.33
N GLU A 288 -12.53 14.31 -0.51
CA GLU A 288 -13.64 15.18 -0.14
C GLU A 288 -14.80 14.36 0.43
N ARG A 289 -15.16 13.25 -0.22
CA ARG A 289 -16.20 12.33 0.26
C ARG A 289 -15.81 11.71 1.59
N THR A 290 -14.58 11.21 1.69
CA THR A 290 -14.05 10.65 2.94
C THR A 290 -14.11 11.67 4.08
N ALA A 291 -13.64 12.89 3.85
CA ALA A 291 -13.68 13.97 4.85
C ALA A 291 -15.11 14.34 5.24
N ALA A 292 -16.03 14.44 4.28
CA ALA A 292 -17.44 14.75 4.52
C ALA A 292 -18.13 13.66 5.35
N ILE A 293 -17.85 12.38 5.07
CA ILE A 293 -18.37 11.25 5.87
C ILE A 293 -17.84 11.34 7.30
N TRP A 294 -16.53 11.51 7.49
CA TRP A 294 -15.94 11.61 8.83
C TRP A 294 -16.45 12.82 9.60
N ALA A 295 -16.59 13.98 8.95
CA ALA A 295 -17.15 15.18 9.56
C ALA A 295 -18.58 14.93 10.05
N GLN A 296 -19.42 14.27 9.25
CA GLN A 296 -20.78 13.95 9.66
C GLN A 296 -20.82 12.92 10.80
N VAL A 297 -19.99 11.87 10.74
CA VAL A 297 -19.85 10.89 11.82
C VAL A 297 -19.46 11.59 13.14
N ILE A 298 -18.53 12.54 13.09
CA ILE A 298 -18.09 13.31 14.27
C ILE A 298 -19.21 14.23 14.80
N ARG A 299 -20.06 14.80 13.93
CA ARG A 299 -21.22 15.60 14.39
C ARG A 299 -22.29 14.72 15.03
N ASP A 300 -22.53 13.55 14.46
CA ASP A 300 -23.58 12.64 14.90
C ASP A 300 -23.17 11.82 16.13
N ILE A 301 -21.86 11.74 16.44
CA ILE A 301 -21.38 10.91 17.54
C ILE A 301 -21.88 11.48 18.86
N LYS A 302 -22.67 10.67 19.59
CA LYS A 302 -23.11 11.03 20.93
C LYS A 302 -21.89 11.16 21.84
N ILE A 303 -21.66 12.37 22.35
CA ILE A 303 -20.61 12.62 23.35
C ILE A 303 -21.02 11.89 24.64
N LYS A 304 -20.15 10.97 25.08
CA LYS A 304 -20.34 10.26 26.35
C LYS A 304 -20.11 11.21 27.53
N ASP A 305 -20.82 10.97 28.63
CA ASP A 305 -20.59 11.67 29.90
C ASP A 305 -19.10 11.61 30.27
N GLN A 306 -18.48 12.77 30.51
CA GLN A 306 -17.04 12.90 30.79
C GLN A 306 -16.58 12.01 31.96
N ARG A 307 -17.46 11.74 32.93
CA ARG A 307 -17.19 10.84 34.06
C ARG A 307 -16.88 9.40 33.62
N THR A 308 -17.31 9.02 32.42
CA THR A 308 -17.10 7.69 31.82
C THR A 308 -15.99 7.66 30.76
N THR A 309 -15.36 8.79 30.46
CA THR A 309 -14.37 8.90 29.37
C THR A 309 -12.94 9.11 29.88
N TRP A 310 -12.04 9.45 28.95
CA TRP A 310 -10.67 9.92 29.23
C TRP A 310 -10.63 11.22 30.03
N LEU A 311 -11.70 12.01 30.04
CA LEU A 311 -11.77 13.29 30.76
C LEU A 311 -12.22 13.16 32.24
N CYS A 312 -12.45 11.94 32.72
CA CYS A 312 -12.89 11.70 34.10
C CYS A 312 -11.82 12.19 35.11
N PRO A 313 -12.13 13.10 36.04
CA PRO A 313 -11.13 13.67 36.95
C PRO A 313 -10.69 12.67 38.03
N THR A 314 -11.44 11.58 38.22
CA THR A 314 -11.11 10.55 39.20
C THR A 314 -9.87 9.78 38.78
N SER A 315 -8.92 9.66 39.70
CA SER A 315 -7.73 8.85 39.52
C SER A 315 -8.10 7.37 39.36
N ARG A 316 -7.47 6.73 38.38
CA ARG A 316 -7.52 5.29 38.14
C ARG A 316 -6.18 4.61 38.45
N ILE A 317 -5.32 5.27 39.23
CA ILE A 317 -4.04 4.72 39.69
C ILE A 317 -4.30 3.45 40.50
N ARG A 318 -3.50 2.42 40.24
CA ARG A 318 -3.62 1.11 40.86
C ARG A 318 -2.40 0.82 41.73
N HIS A 319 -2.64 0.26 42.90
CA HIS A 319 -1.59 -0.26 43.78
C HIS A 319 -1.76 -1.78 43.86
N PRO A 320 -0.97 -2.55 43.10
CA PRO A 320 -1.16 -4.00 43.03
C PRO A 320 -0.84 -4.65 44.37
N ASN A 321 -1.66 -5.60 44.82
CA ASN A 321 -1.33 -6.42 45.97
C ASN A 321 -0.36 -7.52 45.55
N LEU A 322 0.89 -7.43 46.02
CA LEU A 322 1.96 -8.39 45.70
C LEU A 322 2.01 -9.58 46.66
N VAL A 323 1.12 -9.64 47.64
CA VAL A 323 1.02 -10.75 48.59
C VAL A 323 0.08 -11.82 48.02
N PRO A 324 0.57 -13.04 47.72
CA PRO A 324 -0.29 -14.11 47.22
C PRO A 324 -1.19 -14.64 48.34
N PRO A 325 -2.39 -15.17 47.99
CA PRO A 325 -3.31 -15.76 48.96
C PRO A 325 -2.79 -17.03 49.63
N SER A 326 -1.83 -17.72 49.01
CA SER A 326 -1.12 -18.88 49.56
C SER A 326 0.27 -18.97 48.93
N ASN A 327 1.22 -19.57 49.65
CA ASN A 327 2.54 -19.88 49.10
C ASN A 327 2.52 -21.14 48.20
N ASP A 328 1.47 -21.96 48.31
CA ASP A 328 1.37 -23.27 47.64
C ASP A 328 0.52 -23.25 46.36
N LEU A 329 0.33 -22.07 45.77
CA LEU A 329 -0.47 -21.93 44.54
C LEU A 329 0.15 -22.75 43.40
N ASN A 330 -0.68 -23.52 42.72
CA ASN A 330 -0.28 -24.12 41.44
C ASN A 330 -0.16 -23.02 40.35
N ASN A 331 0.43 -23.34 39.20
CA ASN A 331 0.67 -22.32 38.17
C ASN A 331 -0.62 -21.68 37.63
N SER A 332 -1.73 -22.43 37.58
CA SER A 332 -3.02 -21.89 37.11
C SER A 332 -3.58 -20.87 38.11
N GLU A 333 -3.59 -21.23 39.40
CA GLU A 333 -4.00 -20.34 40.49
C GLU A 333 -3.11 -19.10 40.57
N PHE A 334 -1.79 -19.28 40.40
CA PHE A 334 -0.83 -18.19 40.38
C PHE A 334 -1.07 -17.24 39.19
N VAL A 335 -1.32 -17.75 37.98
CA VAL A 335 -1.69 -16.94 36.81
C VAL A 335 -2.95 -16.13 37.08
N ASN A 336 -3.98 -16.78 37.63
CA ASN A 336 -5.24 -16.11 37.91
C ASN A 336 -5.07 -15.00 38.96
N TRP A 337 -4.28 -15.25 40.00
CA TRP A 337 -3.97 -14.23 41.01
C TRP A 337 -3.19 -13.05 40.42
N VAL A 338 -2.14 -13.28 39.61
CA VAL A 338 -1.40 -12.16 39.00
C VAL A 338 -2.29 -11.34 38.07
N ILE A 339 -3.08 -11.97 37.20
CA ILE A 339 -3.96 -11.25 36.26
C ILE A 339 -5.10 -10.54 37.02
N GLY A 340 -5.70 -11.19 38.00
CA GLY A 340 -6.84 -10.67 38.76
C GLY A 340 -6.46 -9.61 39.80
N ASN A 341 -5.36 -9.79 40.51
CA ASN A 341 -5.03 -9.00 41.71
C ASN A 341 -3.82 -8.07 41.53
N ILE A 342 -2.85 -8.42 40.67
CA ILE A 342 -1.75 -7.52 40.32
C ILE A 342 -2.17 -6.64 39.15
N TRP A 343 -2.51 -7.24 38.00
CA TRP A 343 -2.89 -6.46 36.82
C TRP A 343 -4.28 -5.82 36.95
N ASN A 344 -5.15 -6.40 37.78
CA ASN A 344 -6.54 -5.99 37.98
C ASN A 344 -7.34 -6.01 36.67
N ARG A 345 -7.31 -7.17 36.00
CA ARG A 345 -8.07 -7.47 34.78
C ARG A 345 -8.72 -8.86 34.89
N PRO A 346 -9.68 -9.04 35.81
CA PRO A 346 -10.38 -10.32 35.96
C PRO A 346 -11.11 -10.74 34.67
N ASP A 347 -11.45 -9.80 33.80
CA ASP A 347 -12.04 -10.03 32.48
C ASP A 347 -11.10 -10.71 31.48
N MET A 348 -9.79 -10.72 31.77
CA MET A 348 -8.79 -11.41 30.94
C MET A 348 -8.50 -12.83 31.42
N LEU A 349 -9.10 -13.26 32.54
CA LEU A 349 -8.98 -14.62 33.05
C LEU A 349 -9.66 -15.61 32.12
N TYR A 350 -9.18 -16.85 32.12
CA TYR A 350 -9.77 -17.98 31.38
C TYR A 350 -9.87 -17.83 29.85
N GLY A 351 -9.36 -16.73 29.29
CA GLY A 351 -9.22 -16.52 27.85
C GLY A 351 -7.90 -17.09 27.30
N HIS A 352 -7.77 -17.07 25.97
CA HIS A 352 -6.53 -17.48 25.28
C HIS A 352 -5.29 -16.76 25.84
N PHE A 353 -5.42 -15.48 26.19
CA PHE A 353 -4.35 -14.69 26.80
C PHE A 353 -3.81 -15.31 28.11
N ALA A 354 -4.68 -15.63 29.07
CA ALA A 354 -4.26 -16.22 30.34
C ALA A 354 -3.65 -17.62 30.14
N ASN A 355 -4.24 -18.41 29.22
CA ASN A 355 -3.74 -19.74 28.89
C ASN A 355 -2.33 -19.73 28.27
N GLU A 356 -2.00 -18.73 27.45
CA GLU A 356 -0.64 -18.56 26.92
C GLU A 356 0.38 -18.29 28.03
N TRP A 357 0.04 -17.48 29.04
CA TRP A 357 0.92 -17.26 30.19
C TRP A 357 1.10 -18.50 31.05
N LEU A 358 0.02 -19.25 31.30
CA LEU A 358 0.06 -20.52 32.00
C LEU A 358 0.95 -21.53 31.27
N LYS A 359 0.81 -21.66 29.95
CA LYS A 359 1.66 -22.51 29.11
C LYS A 359 3.13 -22.11 29.21
N ASN A 360 3.43 -20.81 29.15
CA ASN A 360 4.80 -20.32 29.29
C ASN A 360 5.40 -20.67 30.66
N LEU A 361 4.66 -20.45 31.76
CA LEU A 361 5.09 -20.82 33.11
C LEU A 361 5.27 -22.32 33.28
N ASN A 362 4.34 -23.13 32.80
CA ASN A 362 4.43 -24.59 32.86
C ASN A 362 5.63 -25.12 32.07
N SER A 363 5.97 -24.48 30.95
CA SER A 363 7.13 -24.86 30.14
C SER A 363 8.47 -24.33 30.66
N GLY A 364 8.45 -23.43 31.65
CA GLY A 364 9.66 -22.73 32.14
C GLY A 364 10.29 -21.79 31.10
N SER A 365 9.58 -21.44 30.04
CA SER A 365 10.13 -20.72 28.89
C SER A 365 9.09 -19.88 28.16
N ARG A 366 9.53 -18.84 27.46
CA ARG A 366 8.69 -18.01 26.60
C ARG A 366 9.42 -17.70 25.29
N THR A 367 8.72 -17.85 24.18
CA THR A 367 9.24 -17.47 22.87
C THR A 367 9.08 -15.96 22.67
N MET A 368 10.17 -15.28 22.31
CA MET A 368 10.19 -13.86 21.94
C MET A 368 11.04 -13.71 20.67
N GLY A 369 10.38 -13.41 19.55
CA GLY A 369 11.04 -13.42 18.24
C GLY A 369 11.59 -14.81 17.90
N ASP A 370 12.88 -14.88 17.56
CA ASP A 370 13.61 -16.10 17.22
C ASP A 370 14.18 -16.84 18.44
N LYS A 371 14.00 -16.32 19.66
CA LYS A 371 14.60 -16.87 20.89
C LYS A 371 13.57 -17.45 21.84
N ARG A 372 13.89 -18.61 22.40
CA ARG A 372 13.19 -19.20 23.54
C ARG A 372 13.95 -18.83 24.81
N LEU A 373 13.37 -17.94 25.60
CA LEU A 373 13.99 -17.40 26.81
C LEU A 373 13.48 -18.14 28.04
N PRO A 374 14.30 -18.33 29.09
CA PRO A 374 13.82 -18.80 30.38
C PRO A 374 12.68 -17.92 30.89
N PHE A 375 11.65 -18.53 31.46
CA PHE A 375 10.48 -17.82 31.98
C PHE A 375 10.00 -18.47 33.27
N ASN A 376 9.81 -17.65 34.31
CA ASN A 376 9.44 -18.12 35.64
C ASN A 376 8.44 -17.17 36.32
N ARG A 377 7.95 -17.55 37.49
CA ARG A 377 6.95 -16.79 38.26
C ARG A 377 7.40 -15.37 38.58
N LYS A 378 8.69 -15.15 38.90
CA LYS A 378 9.25 -13.82 39.17
C LYS A 378 9.14 -12.92 37.93
N MET A 379 9.58 -13.40 36.78
CA MET A 379 9.51 -12.65 35.52
C MET A 379 8.06 -12.34 35.10
N PHE A 380 7.14 -13.27 35.38
CA PHE A 380 5.72 -13.05 35.13
C PHE A 380 5.14 -11.94 36.02
N VAL A 381 5.43 -11.95 37.33
CA VAL A 381 5.02 -10.87 38.24
C VAL A 381 5.64 -9.53 37.81
N GLU A 382 6.94 -9.49 37.54
CA GLU A 382 7.66 -8.29 37.08
C GLU A 382 7.03 -7.71 35.80
N HIS A 383 6.63 -8.56 34.86
CA HIS A 383 5.95 -8.13 33.64
C HIS A 383 4.66 -7.36 33.95
N PHE A 384 3.77 -7.93 34.77
CA PHE A 384 2.48 -7.31 35.08
C PHE A 384 2.60 -6.11 36.02
N VAL A 385 3.55 -6.13 36.96
CA VAL A 385 3.90 -4.93 37.75
C VAL A 385 4.37 -3.81 36.84
N GLY A 386 5.25 -4.10 35.87
CA GLY A 386 5.69 -3.13 34.87
C GLY A 386 4.55 -2.60 34.00
N MET A 387 3.58 -3.43 33.64
CA MET A 387 2.36 -2.96 32.94
C MET A 387 1.52 -2.01 33.80
N VAL A 388 1.33 -2.33 35.08
CA VAL A 388 0.60 -1.47 36.02
C VAL A 388 1.32 -0.15 36.23
N GLN A 389 2.64 -0.16 36.41
CA GLN A 389 3.45 1.06 36.53
C GLN A 389 3.31 1.95 35.29
N LYS A 390 3.43 1.38 34.07
CA LYS A 390 3.22 2.13 32.83
C LYS A 390 1.81 2.72 32.72
N ALA A 391 0.79 1.96 33.14
CA ALA A 391 -0.58 2.44 33.17
C ALA A 391 -0.77 3.58 34.17
N ASN A 392 -0.17 3.48 35.37
CA ASN A 392 -0.18 4.53 36.37
C ASN A 392 0.54 5.79 35.88
N THR A 393 1.70 5.67 35.22
CA THR A 393 2.41 6.81 34.63
C THR A 393 1.55 7.50 33.55
N ALA A 394 0.85 6.73 32.72
CA ALA A 394 -0.07 7.29 31.74
C ALA A 394 -1.25 8.02 32.41
N GLU A 395 -1.77 7.46 33.49
CA GLU A 395 -2.85 8.04 34.30
C GLU A 395 -2.42 9.33 35.01
N GLU A 396 -1.23 9.37 35.60
CA GLU A 396 -0.64 10.58 36.20
C GLU A 396 -0.51 11.69 35.18
N LYS A 397 0.00 11.38 33.97
CA LYS A 397 0.08 12.35 32.86
C LYS A 397 -1.30 12.83 32.44
N ARG A 398 -2.28 11.92 32.35
CA ARG A 398 -3.67 12.26 32.03
C ARG A 398 -4.24 13.24 33.07
N LEU A 399 -4.13 12.92 34.36
CA LEU A 399 -4.62 13.78 35.44
C LEU A 399 -3.92 15.13 35.45
N ALA A 400 -2.60 15.18 35.20
CA ALA A 400 -1.84 16.42 35.11
C ALA A 400 -2.37 17.33 33.97
N LEU A 401 -2.75 16.76 32.83
CA LEU A 401 -3.33 17.50 31.71
C LEU A 401 -4.76 18.01 31.98
N LEU A 402 -5.49 17.38 32.90
CA LEU A 402 -6.85 17.79 33.29
C LEU A 402 -6.88 18.83 34.40
N LYS A 403 -5.76 19.10 35.07
CA LYS A 403 -5.70 20.20 36.05
C LYS A 403 -5.92 21.52 35.31
N PRO A 404 -6.83 22.39 35.79
CA PRO A 404 -7.03 23.69 35.17
C PRO A 404 -5.71 24.45 35.17
N LYS A 405 -5.29 24.94 34.00
CA LYS A 405 -4.18 25.88 33.92
C LYS A 405 -4.61 27.15 34.66
N THR A 406 -3.81 27.63 35.60
CA THR A 406 -4.02 28.95 36.19
C THR A 406 -3.98 30.01 35.07
N PRO A 407 -4.83 31.05 35.13
CA PRO A 407 -4.91 32.09 34.09
C PRO A 407 -3.56 32.75 33.75
N ASP A 408 -2.58 32.69 34.65
CA ASP A 408 -1.25 33.32 34.50
C ASP A 408 -0.32 32.64 33.46
N GLN A 409 -0.75 31.56 32.79
CA GLN A 409 0.06 30.86 31.76
C GLN A 409 -0.43 31.07 30.32
N VAL A 410 -1.44 31.91 30.10
CA VAL A 410 -1.85 32.34 28.75
C VAL A 410 -1.55 33.82 28.60
N ASN A 411 -0.27 34.19 28.68
CA ASN A 411 0.19 35.41 28.03
C ASN A 411 0.09 35.19 26.53
N MET A 412 -1.03 35.62 25.97
CA MET A 412 -1.15 35.92 24.56
C MET A 412 -0.08 36.97 24.22
N VAL A 413 0.98 36.54 23.56
CA VAL A 413 1.68 37.44 22.64
C VAL A 413 0.75 37.58 21.45
N ILE A 414 -0.09 38.61 21.47
CA ILE A 414 -0.63 39.17 20.24
C ILE A 414 0.55 39.88 19.58
N MET A 415 1.02 39.32 18.47
CA MET A 415 1.74 40.04 17.41
C MET A 415 0.97 39.86 16.11
#